data_AF-A0A090VWT9-F1
#
_entry.id   AF-A0A090VWT9-F1
#
_cell.length_a   1.000
_cell.length_b   1.000
_cell.length_c   1.000
_cell.angle_alpha   90.00
_cell.angle_beta   90.00
_cell.angle_gamma   90.00
#
_symmetry.space_group_name_H-M   'P 1'
#
loop_
_entity.id
_entity.type
_entity.pdbx_description
1 polymer ?
#
loop_
_entity_poly.entity_id
_entity_poly.type
_entity_poly.pdbx_seq_one_letter_code
_entity_poly.pdbx_strand_id
1 'polypeptide(L)'
;MKKIILLIPFLCFNLSLQAQEKETTDEKTSIFERKHEVRLGAIKLLAGGIFEGAYEYIIDSNQGFGAYMLVNFDSSSDWFENYSLTPYYRMYFQSNEDYGAKGFFVEGFTSFFSSDFDFEDVVFRNDDQKDVFDIAIGISLGKMD
;
A
#
# COMPACT_ATOMS: atom_id res chain seq x y z
N MET A 1 -38.41 1.39 -11.14
CA MET A 1 -38.11 1.41 -9.70
C MET A 1 -36.62 1.60 -9.52
N LYS A 2 -36.25 2.44 -8.53
CA LYS A 2 -34.94 2.93 -8.04
C LYS A 2 -33.69 2.18 -8.58
N LYS A 3 -32.87 2.83 -9.41
CA LYS A 3 -31.58 3.49 -9.07
C LYS A 3 -30.66 2.65 -8.18
N ILE A 4 -29.57 2.13 -8.75
CA ILE A 4 -28.21 2.26 -8.21
C ILE A 4 -27.27 2.49 -9.40
N ILE A 5 -26.48 3.54 -9.26
CA ILE A 5 -25.60 4.17 -10.22
C ILE A 5 -24.30 3.38 -10.21
N LEU A 6 -23.94 2.71 -11.31
CA LEU A 6 -22.64 2.10 -11.49
C LEU A 6 -21.78 3.06 -12.32
N LEU A 7 -21.33 4.14 -11.68
CA LEU A 7 -20.63 5.26 -12.33
C LEU A 7 -19.50 5.83 -11.46
N ILE A 8 -18.82 4.99 -10.68
CA ILE A 8 -17.72 5.39 -9.78
C ILE A 8 -16.59 4.32 -9.78
N PRO A 9 -15.90 4.11 -10.92
CA PRO A 9 -14.45 4.31 -10.81
C PRO A 9 -13.78 4.91 -12.06
N PHE A 10 -14.48 5.70 -12.88
CA PHE A 10 -13.86 6.34 -14.06
C PHE A 10 -13.41 7.80 -13.86
N LEU A 11 -13.45 8.34 -12.63
CA LEU A 11 -13.25 9.79 -12.39
C LEU A 11 -12.07 10.17 -11.49
N CYS A 12 -11.01 9.37 -11.41
CA CYS A 12 -9.77 9.79 -10.72
C CYS A 12 -8.50 9.70 -11.56
N PHE A 13 -8.57 9.33 -12.84
CA PHE A 13 -7.40 9.35 -13.74
C PHE A 13 -7.17 10.74 -14.34
N ASN A 14 -7.09 11.78 -13.50
CA ASN A 14 -6.42 13.00 -13.89
C ASN A 14 -4.96 12.86 -13.47
N LEU A 15 -4.16 12.20 -14.32
CA LEU A 15 -2.72 12.38 -14.28
C LEU A 15 -2.41 13.82 -14.70
N SER A 16 -2.52 14.75 -13.75
CA SER A 16 -1.85 16.03 -13.87
C SER A 16 -0.35 15.77 -13.68
N LEU A 17 0.28 15.27 -14.74
CA LEU A 17 1.73 15.35 -14.96
C LEU A 17 2.08 16.83 -15.07
N GLN A 18 2.18 17.52 -13.94
CA GLN A 18 2.96 18.75 -13.88
C GLN A 18 4.42 18.31 -13.82
N ALA A 19 5.00 18.09 -15.00
CA ALA A 19 6.45 18.09 -15.16
C ALA A 19 6.93 19.50 -14.81
N GLN A 20 7.28 19.70 -13.54
CA GLN A 20 7.86 20.95 -13.08
C GLN A 20 9.30 20.97 -13.60
N GLU A 21 9.50 21.66 -14.72
CA GLU A 21 10.82 22.12 -15.14
C GLU A 21 11.36 23.02 -14.02
N LYS A 22 12.38 22.54 -13.31
CA LYS A 22 13.16 23.38 -12.41
C LYS A 22 14.63 23.08 -12.59
N GLU A 23 15.31 24.13 -13.03
CA GLU A 23 16.74 24.23 -13.22
C GLU A 23 17.50 23.81 -11.95
N THR A 24 18.65 23.18 -12.20
CA THR A 24 19.82 23.00 -11.33
C THR A 24 19.82 23.77 -10.01
N THR A 25 19.82 23.05 -8.88
CA THR A 25 20.74 23.24 -7.74
C THR A 25 20.60 22.02 -6.81
N ASP A 26 21.74 21.37 -6.53
CA ASP A 26 21.89 20.32 -5.51
C ASP A 26 21.54 20.84 -4.12
N GLU A 27 20.26 20.85 -3.77
CA GLU A 27 19.81 20.97 -2.38
C GLU A 27 18.96 19.74 -2.07
N LYS A 28 19.40 18.96 -1.06
CA LYS A 28 18.63 17.87 -0.48
C LYS A 28 17.35 18.46 0.10
N THR A 29 16.32 18.54 -0.72
CA THR A 29 14.96 18.89 -0.32
C THR A 29 14.58 17.95 0.81
N SER A 30 14.27 18.54 1.97
CA SER A 30 13.85 17.81 3.15
C SER A 30 12.69 16.88 2.77
N ILE A 31 12.70 15.64 3.27
CA ILE A 31 11.62 14.65 3.06
C ILE A 31 10.24 15.21 3.40
N PHE A 32 10.16 16.24 4.24
CA PHE A 32 8.93 16.91 4.65
C PHE A 32 8.39 17.94 3.65
N GLU A 33 9.19 18.40 2.69
CA GLU A 33 8.71 19.21 1.57
C GLU A 33 8.03 18.34 0.51
N ARG A 34 8.39 17.05 0.44
CA ARG A 34 7.76 16.08 -0.43
C ARG A 34 6.43 15.60 0.18
N LYS A 35 5.32 16.18 -0.28
CA LYS A 35 3.97 15.77 0.17
C LYS A 35 3.50 14.40 -0.34
N HIS A 36 4.09 13.90 -1.42
CA HIS A 36 3.65 12.68 -2.09
C HIS A 36 4.82 11.72 -2.25
N GLU A 37 4.66 10.50 -1.75
CA GLU A 37 5.65 9.44 -1.87
C GLU A 37 5.02 8.21 -2.51
N VAL A 38 5.69 7.68 -3.53
CA VAL A 38 5.34 6.42 -4.19
C VAL A 38 6.49 5.45 -4.00
N ARG A 39 6.18 4.24 -3.52
CA ARG A 39 7.13 3.14 -3.36
C ARG A 39 6.68 1.96 -4.20
N LEU A 40 7.62 1.27 -4.84
CA LEU A 40 7.36 0.09 -5.65
C LEU A 40 8.29 -1.04 -5.22
N GLY A 41 7.74 -2.23 -5.00
CA GLY A 41 8.48 -3.43 -4.66
C GLY A 41 8.84 -4.23 -5.91
N ALA A 42 10.14 -4.33 -6.23
CA ALA A 42 10.59 -5.10 -7.38
C ALA A 42 10.84 -6.60 -7.06
N ILE A 43 11.17 -6.93 -5.82
CA ILE A 43 11.59 -8.29 -5.43
C ILE A 43 10.44 -9.29 -5.62
N LYS A 44 9.25 -8.99 -5.09
CA LYS A 44 8.06 -9.85 -5.21
C LYS A 44 7.60 -10.00 -6.67
N LEU A 45 7.74 -8.94 -7.45
CA LEU A 45 7.38 -8.94 -8.87
C LEU A 45 8.30 -9.89 -9.66
N LEU A 46 9.60 -9.85 -9.39
CA LEU A 46 10.58 -10.72 -10.06
C LEU A 46 10.54 -12.17 -9.56
N ALA A 47 10.29 -12.38 -8.26
CA ALA A 47 10.34 -13.70 -7.65
C ALA A 47 9.05 -14.52 -7.85
N GLY A 48 7.89 -13.86 -7.94
CA GLY A 48 6.60 -14.56 -7.96
C GLY A 48 5.53 -13.86 -8.78
N GLY A 49 5.86 -12.88 -9.63
CA GLY A 49 4.86 -12.17 -10.44
C GLY A 49 3.90 -11.30 -9.63
N ILE A 50 4.25 -10.97 -8.38
CA ILE A 50 3.39 -10.19 -7.49
C ILE A 50 3.81 -8.73 -7.51
N PHE A 51 2.92 -7.87 -8.00
CA PHE A 51 3.11 -6.43 -7.93
C PHE A 51 2.83 -5.93 -6.51
N GLU A 52 3.73 -5.09 -6.00
CA GLU A 52 3.56 -4.38 -4.74
C GLU A 52 3.86 -2.90 -4.94
N GLY A 53 2.92 -2.06 -4.52
CA GLY A 53 3.05 -0.62 -4.55
C GLY A 53 2.52 0.01 -3.27
N ALA A 54 3.08 1.16 -2.92
CA ALA A 54 2.57 1.98 -1.84
C ALA A 54 2.51 3.43 -2.28
N TYR A 55 1.47 4.12 -1.83
CA TYR A 55 1.38 5.57 -1.92
C TYR A 55 1.21 6.13 -0.51
N GLU A 56 1.88 7.24 -0.24
CA GLU A 56 1.82 7.95 1.04
C GLU A 56 1.69 9.45 0.79
N TYR A 57 0.74 10.07 1.47
CA TYR A 57 0.64 11.51 1.58
C TYR A 57 1.18 11.95 2.95
N ILE A 58 2.26 12.73 2.91
CA ILE A 58 2.94 13.23 4.12
C ILE A 58 2.22 14.51 4.54
N ILE A 59 1.48 14.45 5.65
CA ILE A 59 0.75 15.61 6.17
C ILE A 59 1.74 16.61 6.75
N ASP A 60 2.64 16.15 7.60
CA ASP A 60 3.68 16.93 8.27
C ASP A 60 4.83 16.04 8.73
N SER A 61 5.73 16.56 9.56
CA SER A 61 6.91 15.84 10.02
C SER A 61 6.65 14.68 10.99
N ASN A 62 5.41 14.56 11.47
CA ASN A 62 5.03 13.67 12.54
C ASN A 62 3.94 12.69 12.10
N GLN A 63 3.29 12.90 10.95
CA GLN A 63 2.23 12.02 10.48
C GLN A 63 2.03 12.00 8.96
N GLY A 64 1.47 10.89 8.48
CA GLY A 64 1.06 10.69 7.10
C GLY A 64 -0.06 9.66 6.99
N PHE A 65 -0.68 9.57 5.83
CA PHE A 65 -1.62 8.49 5.51
C PHE A 65 -1.37 7.97 4.11
N GLY A 66 -1.69 6.72 3.88
CA GLY A 66 -1.40 6.09 2.61
C GLY A 66 -2.16 4.80 2.41
N ALA A 67 -1.80 4.08 1.36
CA ALA A 67 -2.28 2.73 1.14
C ALA A 67 -1.19 1.88 0.49
N TYR A 68 -1.14 0.61 0.87
CA TYR A 68 -0.44 -0.43 0.14
C TYR A 68 -1.40 -1.12 -0.82
N MET A 69 -0.88 -1.53 -1.96
CA MET A 69 -1.58 -2.33 -2.94
C MET A 69 -0.70 -3.51 -3.33
N LEU A 70 -1.29 -4.70 -3.32
CA LEU A 70 -0.68 -5.91 -3.81
C LEU A 70 -1.60 -6.53 -4.85
N VAL A 71 -1.03 -6.96 -5.97
CA VAL A 71 -1.74 -7.71 -7.01
C VAL A 71 -0.88 -8.88 -7.43
N ASN A 72 -1.40 -10.09 -7.28
CA ASN A 72 -0.77 -11.30 -7.74
C ASN A 72 -1.17 -11.57 -9.19
N PHE A 73 -0.21 -11.54 -10.13
CA PHE A 73 -0.47 -11.88 -11.53
C PHE A 73 -0.29 -13.36 -11.84
N ASP A 74 0.23 -14.13 -10.89
CA ASP A 74 0.43 -15.56 -11.03
C ASP A 74 -0.60 -16.34 -10.20
N SER A 75 -1.68 -16.76 -10.86
CA SER A 75 -2.74 -17.60 -10.28
C SER A 75 -2.28 -19.01 -9.90
N SER A 76 -1.04 -19.39 -10.24
CA SER A 76 -0.45 -20.68 -9.87
C SER A 76 0.55 -20.59 -8.73
N SER A 77 0.82 -19.38 -8.23
CA SER A 77 1.72 -19.19 -7.09
C SER A 77 1.04 -19.60 -5.78
N ASP A 78 1.80 -20.21 -4.86
CA ASP A 78 1.34 -20.57 -3.51
C ASP A 78 1.09 -19.34 -2.59
N TRP A 79 0.93 -18.15 -3.17
CA TRP A 79 0.77 -16.92 -2.43
C TRP A 79 -0.68 -16.77 -1.96
N PHE A 80 -0.86 -16.45 -0.68
CA PHE A 80 -2.16 -16.47 -0.02
C PHE A 80 -3.14 -15.41 -0.56
N GLU A 81 -2.66 -14.24 -1.01
CA GLU A 81 -3.50 -13.12 -1.42
C GLU A 81 -3.51 -12.95 -2.95
N ASN A 82 -4.69 -12.93 -3.57
CA ASN A 82 -4.84 -12.60 -5.00
C ASN A 82 -4.65 -11.10 -5.23
N TYR A 83 -5.28 -10.29 -4.38
CA TYR A 83 -5.07 -8.85 -4.32
C TYR A 83 -5.33 -8.35 -2.92
N SER A 84 -4.66 -7.27 -2.53
CA SER A 84 -4.95 -6.56 -1.29
C SER A 84 -4.81 -5.05 -1.43
N LEU A 85 -5.66 -4.34 -0.70
CA LEU A 85 -5.62 -2.90 -0.53
C LEU A 85 -5.61 -2.60 0.96
N THR A 86 -4.52 -2.00 1.42
CA THR A 86 -4.28 -1.75 2.85
C THR A 86 -4.09 -0.27 3.12
N PRO A 87 -5.16 0.51 3.32
CA PRO A 87 -5.04 1.87 3.85
C PRO A 87 -4.41 1.87 5.25
N TYR A 88 -3.58 2.88 5.49
CA TYR A 88 -2.91 3.09 6.77
C TYR A 88 -2.82 4.57 7.14
N TYR A 89 -2.77 4.82 8.44
CA TYR A 89 -2.37 6.09 9.02
C TYR A 89 -1.11 5.88 9.85
N ARG A 90 -0.10 6.73 9.65
CA ARG A 90 1.24 6.56 10.17
C ARG A 90 1.66 7.78 10.98
N MET A 91 2.27 7.52 12.13
CA MET A 91 2.89 8.52 12.99
C MET A 91 4.40 8.30 13.00
N TYR A 92 5.15 9.38 12.78
CA TYR A 92 6.61 9.39 12.72
C TYR A 92 7.19 9.87 14.05
N PHE A 93 8.25 9.21 14.50
CA PHE A 93 9.00 9.55 15.69
C PHE A 93 10.47 9.68 15.31
N GLN A 94 10.96 10.91 15.28
CA GLN A 94 12.36 11.20 14.98
C GLN A 94 13.23 10.92 16.21
N SER A 95 14.38 10.28 15.99
CA SER A 95 15.44 10.19 16.99
C SER A 95 16.48 11.26 16.68
N ASN A 96 16.99 11.93 17.72
CA ASN A 96 17.97 13.03 17.57
C ASN A 96 19.14 12.61 16.65
N GLU A 97 19.47 13.48 15.69
CA GLU A 97 20.44 13.27 14.61
C GLU A 97 21.87 12.97 15.10
N ASP A 98 22.20 13.30 16.35
CA ASP A 98 23.53 13.13 16.95
C ASP A 98 24.04 11.68 16.96
N TYR A 99 23.15 10.69 16.81
CA TYR A 99 23.49 9.27 16.83
C TYR A 99 23.27 8.54 15.50
N GLY A 100 23.00 9.25 14.40
CA GLY A 100 22.81 8.64 13.07
C GLY A 100 21.59 7.72 12.94
N ALA A 101 20.69 7.76 13.92
CA ALA A 101 19.46 6.98 13.93
C ALA A 101 18.36 7.74 13.17
N LYS A 102 18.12 7.33 11.92
CA LYS A 102 16.88 7.64 11.20
C LYS A 102 15.72 7.06 12.03
N GLY A 103 14.67 7.87 12.26
CA GLY A 103 13.60 7.62 13.24
C GLY A 103 12.81 6.32 13.06
N PHE A 104 11.73 6.15 13.81
CA PHE A 104 10.80 5.03 13.65
C PHE A 104 9.39 5.55 13.38
N PHE A 105 8.53 4.70 12.84
CA PHE A 105 7.13 5.01 12.65
C PHE A 105 6.24 3.92 13.23
N VAL A 106 5.07 4.31 13.70
CA VAL A 106 3.98 3.40 14.04
C VAL A 106 2.85 3.66 13.07
N GLU A 107 2.25 2.62 12.52
CA GLU A 107 1.07 2.74 11.68
C GLU A 107 -0.06 1.85 12.16
N GLY A 108 -1.28 2.38 12.07
CA GLY A 108 -2.51 1.59 12.15
C GLY A 108 -3.06 1.40 10.75
N PHE A 109 -3.46 0.18 10.42
CA PHE A 109 -3.89 -0.17 9.08
C PHE A 109 -5.12 -1.07 9.08
N THR A 110 -5.86 -1.03 7.97
CA THR A 110 -6.92 -1.98 7.65
C THR A 110 -6.61 -2.58 6.31
N SER A 111 -6.54 -3.90 6.20
CA SER A 111 -6.32 -4.62 4.95
C SER A 111 -7.63 -5.21 4.46
N PHE A 112 -7.93 -4.97 3.19
CA PHE A 112 -8.99 -5.63 2.44
C PHE A 112 -8.31 -6.54 1.42
N PHE A 113 -8.50 -7.84 1.51
CA PHE A 113 -7.79 -8.79 0.65
C PHE A 113 -8.70 -9.91 0.18
N SER A 114 -8.36 -10.48 -0.97
CA SER A 114 -9.00 -11.66 -1.52
C SER A 114 -8.04 -12.83 -1.45
N SER A 115 -8.54 -13.99 -1.07
CA SER A 115 -7.77 -15.24 -1.00
C SER A 115 -8.56 -16.37 -1.64
N ASP A 116 -7.84 -17.33 -2.23
CA ASP A 116 -8.40 -18.61 -2.68
C ASP A 116 -8.60 -19.61 -1.52
N PHE A 117 -8.33 -19.18 -0.28
CA PHE A 117 -8.35 -20.05 0.90
C PHE A 117 -9.70 -19.95 1.63
N ASP A 118 -10.64 -20.84 1.31
CA ASP A 118 -11.86 -21.02 2.11
C ASP A 118 -11.61 -22.03 3.25
N PHE A 119 -11.85 -21.62 4.49
CA PHE A 119 -11.76 -22.51 5.65
C PHE A 119 -12.79 -23.65 5.57
N GLU A 120 -13.87 -23.47 4.80
CA GLU A 120 -14.92 -24.45 4.60
C GLU A 120 -14.50 -25.57 3.61
N ASP A 121 -13.62 -25.29 2.64
CA ASP A 121 -13.12 -26.29 1.69
C ASP A 121 -12.21 -27.34 2.36
N VAL A 122 -11.45 -26.95 3.39
CA VAL A 122 -10.62 -27.89 4.16
C VAL A 122 -11.47 -28.86 4.99
N VAL A 123 -12.65 -28.44 5.44
CA VAL A 123 -13.55 -29.24 6.29
C VAL A 123 -14.50 -30.11 5.45
N PHE A 124 -14.97 -29.62 4.29
CA PHE A 124 -16.01 -30.30 3.50
C PHE A 124 -15.53 -30.83 2.14
N ARG A 125 -14.26 -30.63 1.77
CA ARG A 125 -13.63 -31.23 0.58
C ARG A 125 -14.46 -30.99 -0.70
N ASN A 126 -14.97 -29.76 -0.83
CA ASN A 126 -15.49 -29.25 -2.09
C ASN A 126 -14.31 -28.64 -2.87
N ASP A 127 -14.34 -28.82 -4.20
CA ASP A 127 -13.28 -28.41 -5.14
C ASP A 127 -13.73 -27.16 -5.92
N ASP A 128 -14.50 -26.29 -5.25
CA ASP A 128 -14.97 -25.04 -5.83
C ASP A 128 -14.03 -23.92 -5.37
N GLN A 129 -12.96 -23.65 -6.13
CA GLN A 129 -12.14 -22.44 -5.93
C GLN A 129 -13.05 -21.21 -5.98
N LYS A 130 -13.32 -20.60 -4.83
CA LYS A 130 -14.09 -19.38 -4.70
C LYS A 130 -13.19 -18.30 -4.12
N ASP A 131 -13.13 -17.15 -4.80
CA ASP A 131 -12.52 -15.94 -4.26
C ASP A 131 -13.26 -15.54 -2.98
N VAL A 132 -12.59 -15.66 -1.83
CA VAL A 132 -13.11 -15.19 -0.54
C VAL A 132 -12.53 -13.82 -0.23
N PHE A 133 -13.40 -12.87 0.12
CA PHE A 133 -13.00 -11.52 0.51
C PHE A 133 -13.00 -11.38 2.03
N ASP A 134 -11.88 -10.94 2.58
CA ASP A 134 -11.66 -10.77 4.01
C ASP A 134 -11.13 -9.38 4.37
N ILE A 135 -11.27 -9.06 5.66
CA ILE A 135 -10.87 -7.77 6.23
C ILE A 135 -10.06 -8.01 7.51
N ALA A 136 -8.88 -7.41 7.58
CA ALA A 136 -8.04 -7.40 8.77
C ALA A 136 -7.77 -5.96 9.24
N ILE A 137 -7.61 -5.78 10.55
CA ILE A 137 -7.17 -4.52 11.16
C ILE A 137 -5.94 -4.79 12.02
N GLY A 138 -4.97 -3.88 12.01
CA GLY A 138 -3.71 -4.09 12.70
C GLY A 138 -2.95 -2.82 12.99
N ILE A 139 -1.85 -3.01 13.71
CA ILE A 139 -0.83 -1.99 13.98
C ILE A 139 0.54 -2.56 13.63
N SER A 140 1.44 -1.73 13.10
CA SER A 140 2.82 -2.11 12.83
C SER A 140 3.81 -1.02 13.25
N LEU A 141 5.06 -1.41 13.41
CA LEU A 141 6.19 -0.54 13.75
C LEU A 141 7.27 -0.74 12.68
N GLY A 142 7.82 0.35 12.15
CA GLY A 142 8.87 0.32 11.15
C GLY A 142 9.96 1.35 11.40
N LYS A 143 11.07 1.21 10.67
CA LYS A 143 12.18 2.16 10.68
C LYS A 143 11.99 3.16 9.53
N MET A 144 12.33 4.42 9.77
CA MET A 144 12.38 5.45 8.74
C MET A 144 13.72 5.37 8.00
N ASP A 145 13.67 5.43 6.68
CA ASP A 145 14.83 5.39 5.78
C ASP A 145 15.39 6.76 5.43
#